data_AF-A0A4R3MSL5-F1
#
_entry.id   AF-A0A4R3MSL5-F1
#
_cell.length_a   1.000
_cell.length_b   1.000
_cell.length_c   1.000
_cell.angle_alpha   90.00
_cell.angle_beta   90.00
_cell.angle_gamma   90.00
#
_symmetry.space_group_name_H-M   'P 1'
#
loop_
_entity.id
_entity.type
_entity.pdbx_description
1 polymer ?
#
loop_
_entity_poly.entity_id
_entity_poly.type
_entity_poly.pdbx_seq_one_letter_code
_entity_poly.pdbx_strand_id
1 'polypeptide(L)'
;MASGYLISTADGRSLDVFGLFSVPAILTGLPDQADLAGEVHLVLAIALVTLAAVHALAALKHHFIDRDATLLRMLGRRPARR
;
A
#
# COMPACT_ATOMS: atom_id res chain seq x y z
N MET A 1 -6.87 1.31 -1.15
CA MET A 1 -7.22 2.61 -1.77
C MET A 1 -8.70 2.93 -1.63
N ALA A 2 -9.62 2.07 -2.08
CA ALA A 2 -11.07 2.29 -1.95
C ALA A 2 -11.54 2.61 -0.52
N SER A 3 -11.14 1.81 0.48
CA SER A 3 -11.47 2.10 1.89
C SER A 3 -10.90 3.44 2.37
N GLY A 4 -9.68 3.81 1.95
CA GLY A 4 -9.06 5.09 2.31
C GLY A 4 -9.80 6.30 1.73
N TYR A 5 -10.27 6.16 0.48
CA TYR A 5 -11.16 7.14 -0.14
C TYR A 5 -12.48 7.27 0.63
N LEU A 6 -13.13 6.16 0.98
CA LEU A 6 -14.41 6.16 1.71
C LEU A 6 -14.31 6.74 3.12
N ILE A 7 -13.17 6.60 3.80
CA ILE A 7 -12.89 7.31 5.06
C ILE A 7 -12.85 8.82 4.81
N SER A 8 -12.07 9.24 3.81
CA SER A 8 -11.80 10.66 3.54
C SER A 8 -13.02 11.43 3.04
N THR A 9 -13.97 10.72 2.41
CA THR A 9 -15.22 11.30 1.90
C THR A 9 -16.45 10.97 2.73
N ALA A 10 -16.30 10.38 3.93
CA ALA A 10 -17.43 9.94 4.76
C ALA A 10 -18.39 11.10 5.11
N ASP A 11 -17.85 12.30 5.35
CA ASP A 11 -18.63 13.51 5.66
C ASP A 11 -19.21 14.20 4.42
N GLY A 12 -19.16 13.56 3.24
CA GLY A 12 -19.65 14.13 1.98
C GLY A 12 -18.76 15.20 1.35
N ARG A 13 -17.56 15.41 1.89
CA ARG A 13 -16.56 16.32 1.32
C ARG A 13 -15.80 15.67 0.18
N SER A 14 -15.46 16.46 -0.83
CA SER A 14 -14.57 16.03 -1.91
C SER A 14 -13.13 15.84 -1.41
N LEU A 15 -12.41 14.92 -2.04
CA LEU A 15 -10.99 14.70 -1.81
C LEU A 15 -10.17 15.49 -2.84
N ASP A 16 -9.34 16.42 -2.39
CA ASP A 16 -8.44 17.15 -3.28
C ASP A 16 -7.20 16.32 -3.64
N VAL A 17 -6.89 16.25 -4.93
CA VAL A 17 -5.72 15.53 -5.46
C VAL A 17 -4.62 16.54 -5.77
N PHE A 18 -3.75 16.75 -4.78
CA PHE A 18 -2.60 17.67 -4.88
C PHE A 18 -2.97 19.11 -5.31
N GLY A 19 -4.21 19.54 -5.12
CA GLY A 19 -4.72 20.85 -5.56
C GLY A 19 -4.96 20.98 -7.07
N LEU A 20 -4.83 19.89 -7.84
CA LEU A 20 -5.03 19.89 -9.29
C LEU A 20 -6.50 19.72 -9.68
N PHE A 21 -7.21 18.86 -8.95
CA PHE A 21 -8.64 18.61 -9.10
C PHE A 21 -9.19 17.95 -7.84
N SER A 22 -10.51 17.91 -7.70
CA SER A 22 -11.21 17.29 -6.57
C SER A 22 -11.98 16.07 -7.05
N VAL A 23 -11.89 14.97 -6.30
CA VAL A 23 -12.71 13.78 -6.50
C VAL A 23 -13.95 13.92 -5.61
N PRO A 24 -15.18 13.94 -6.17
CA PRO A 24 -16.39 14.11 -5.39
C PRO A 24 -16.62 12.92 -4.47
N ALA A 25 -17.39 13.10 -3.40
CA ALA A 25 -17.85 12.02 -2.55
C ALA A 25 -18.98 11.24 -3.25
N ILE A 26 -18.70 10.03 -3.72
CA ILE A 26 -19.65 9.23 -4.53
C ILE A 26 -20.58 8.41 -3.62
N LEU A 27 -20.11 8.01 -2.44
CA LEU A 27 -20.86 7.23 -1.47
C LEU A 27 -20.72 7.86 -0.08
N THR A 28 -21.85 8.32 0.48
CA THR A 28 -21.91 9.14 1.70
C THR A 28 -23.19 8.86 2.48
N GLY A 29 -23.23 9.26 3.75
CA GLY A 29 -24.43 9.18 4.58
C GLY A 29 -24.82 7.75 4.99
N LEU A 30 -23.94 6.77 4.76
CA LEU A 30 -24.12 5.42 5.28
C LEU A 30 -23.81 5.38 6.79
N PRO A 31 -24.58 4.63 7.59
CA PRO A 31 -24.25 4.40 9.00
C PRO A 31 -22.84 3.83 9.14
N ASP A 32 -22.07 4.37 10.09
CA ASP A 32 -20.74 3.90 10.49
C ASP A 32 -19.72 3.76 9.34
N GLN A 33 -19.91 4.50 8.23
CA GLN A 33 -19.05 4.40 7.05
C GLN A 33 -17.57 4.64 7.38
N ALA A 34 -17.28 5.71 8.13
CA ALA A 34 -15.92 6.08 8.49
C ALA A 34 -15.24 5.00 9.33
N ASP A 35 -15.97 4.43 10.31
CA ASP A 35 -15.44 3.42 11.22
C ASP A 35 -15.18 2.10 10.50
N LEU A 36 -16.16 1.60 9.73
CA LEU A 36 -16.02 0.35 8.98
C LEU A 36 -14.94 0.46 7.90
N ALA A 37 -14.93 1.56 7.13
CA ALA A 37 -13.89 1.78 6.12
C ALA A 37 -12.52 1.95 6.79
N GLY A 38 -12.46 2.57 7.97
CA GLY A 38 -11.30 2.72 8.84
C GLY A 38 -10.69 1.38 9.25
N GLU A 39 -11.51 0.49 9.81
CA GLU A 39 -11.09 -0.85 10.23
C GLU A 39 -10.55 -1.67 9.06
N VAL A 40 -11.30 -1.70 7.95
CA VAL A 40 -10.86 -2.40 6.72
C VAL A 40 -9.55 -1.81 6.21
N HIS A 41 -9.40 -0.48 6.21
CA HIS A 41 -8.17 0.17 5.78
C HIS A 41 -6.99 -0.18 6.68
N LEU A 42 -7.18 -0.19 8.00
CA LEU A 42 -6.14 -0.53 8.96
C LEU A 42 -5.65 -1.97 8.79
N VAL A 43 -6.58 -2.93 8.69
CA VAL A 43 -6.23 -4.34 8.47
C VAL A 43 -5.44 -4.52 7.17
N LEU A 44 -5.90 -3.89 6.08
CA LEU A 44 -5.20 -3.95 4.80
C LEU A 44 -3.83 -3.27 4.83
N ALA A 45 -3.69 -2.15 5.56
CA ALA A 45 -2.42 -1.46 5.73
C ALA A 45 -1.41 -2.33 6.48
N ILE A 46 -1.82 -2.92 7.61
CA ILE A 46 -0.97 -3.83 8.40
C ILE A 46 -0.59 -5.06 7.58
N ALA A 47 -1.54 -5.67 6.87
CA ALA A 47 -1.29 -6.82 6.01
C ALA A 47 -0.28 -6.50 4.90
N LEU A 48 -0.42 -5.35 4.22
CA LEU A 48 0.49 -4.92 3.18
C LEU A 48 1.90 -4.65 3.73
N VAL A 49 2.02 -3.93 4.84
CA VAL A 49 3.31 -3.64 5.47
C VAL A 49 3.99 -4.94 5.91
N THR A 50 3.24 -5.87 6.48
CA THR A 50 3.75 -7.18 6.90
C THR A 50 4.25 -7.98 5.69
N LEU A 51 3.47 -8.03 4.61
CA LEU A 51 3.86 -8.71 3.38
C LEU A 51 5.11 -8.08 2.77
N ALA A 52 5.20 -6.75 2.72
CA ALA A 52 6.36 -6.03 2.23
C ALA A 52 7.61 -6.30 3.08
N ALA A 53 7.47 -6.34 4.41
CA ALA A 53 8.55 -6.67 5.31
C ALA A 53 9.05 -8.11 5.09
N VAL A 54 8.14 -9.09 5.03
CA VAL A 54 8.47 -10.50 4.73
C VAL A 54 9.15 -10.62 3.37
N HIS A 55 8.64 -9.94 2.34
CA HIS A 55 9.23 -9.90 1.01
C HIS A 55 10.66 -9.32 1.03
N ALA A 56 10.87 -8.20 1.72
CA ALA A 56 12.19 -7.60 1.87
C ALA A 56 13.16 -8.53 2.61
N LEU A 57 12.72 -9.15 3.71
CA LEU A 57 13.51 -10.13 4.45
C LEU A 57 13.88 -11.34 3.59
N ALA A 58 12.96 -11.83 2.75
CA ALA A 58 13.27 -12.90 1.79
C ALA A 58 14.35 -12.46 0.80
N ALA A 59 14.22 -11.27 0.20
CA ALA A 59 15.24 -10.74 -0.71
C ALA A 59 16.62 -10.59 -0.03
N LEU A 60 16.66 -10.17 1.24
CA LEU A 60 17.90 -10.08 2.02
C LEU A 60 18.47 -11.45 2.36
N LYS A 61 17.62 -12.43 2.72
CA LYS A 61 18.02 -13.83 2.94
C LYS A 61 18.66 -14.41 1.68
N HIS A 62 18.02 -14.23 0.53
CA HIS A 62 18.54 -14.65 -0.77
C HIS A 62 19.91 -14.01 -1.06
N HIS A 63 20.07 -12.73 -0.73
CA HIS A 63 21.31 -12.01 -0.98
C HIS A 63 22.46 -12.43 -0.06
N PHE A 64 22.22 -12.57 1.25
CA PHE A 64 23.29 -12.79 2.24
C PHE A 64 23.55 -14.27 2.55
N ILE A 65 22.50 -15.09 2.56
CA ILE A 65 22.58 -16.51 2.94
C ILE A 65 22.68 -17.38 1.69
N ASP A 66 21.70 -17.27 0.78
CA ASP A 66 21.67 -18.09 -0.43
C ASP A 66 22.70 -17.61 -1.47
N ARG A 67 23.22 -16.38 -1.29
CA ARG A 67 24.23 -15.72 -2.15
C ARG A 67 23.85 -15.68 -3.63
N ASP A 68 22.56 -15.54 -3.91
CA ASP A 68 22.07 -15.41 -5.28
C ASP A 68 21.92 -13.93 -5.70
N ALA A 69 21.60 -13.75 -6.98
CA ALA A 69 21.50 -12.42 -7.59
C ALA A 69 20.09 -11.81 -7.55
N THR A 70 19.14 -12.37 -6.80
CA THR A 70 17.72 -11.94 -6.79
C THR A 70 17.58 -10.46 -6.46
N LEU A 71 18.17 -10.01 -5.36
CA LEU A 71 18.13 -8.59 -4.95
C LEU A 71 18.82 -7.68 -5.98
N LEU A 72 19.96 -8.11 -6.56
CA LEU A 72 20.67 -7.34 -7.57
C LEU A 72 19.84 -7.15 -8.84
N ARG A 73 19.06 -8.18 -9.23
CA ARG A 73 18.15 -8.12 -10.38
C ARG A 73 17.00 -7.14 -10.13
N MET A 74 16.44 -7.11 -8.92
CA MET A 74 15.42 -6.11 -8.53
C MET A 74 15.97 -4.68 -8.60
N LEU A 75 17.23 -4.48 -8.24
CA LEU A 75 17.91 -3.18 -8.30
C LEU A 75 18.42 -2.81 -9.70
N GLY A 76 18.12 -3.60 -10.74
CA GLY A 76 18.60 -3.37 -12.10
C GLY A 76 20.11 -3.52 -12.28
N ARG A 77 20.82 -4.10 -11.31
CA ARG A 77 22.27 -4.35 -11.40
C ARG A 77 22.51 -5.66 -12.14
N ARG A 78 23.36 -5.63 -13.17
CA ARG A 78 23.80 -6.86 -13.84
C ARG A 78 24.63 -7.69 -12.85
N PRO A 79 24.24 -8.93 -12.55
CA PRO A 79 25.10 -9.84 -11.80
C PRO A 79 26.38 -10.02 -12.61
N ALA A 80 27.54 -9.97 -11.94
CA ALA A 80 28.80 -10.28 -12.62
C ALA A 80 28.65 -11.67 -13.27
N ARG A 81 28.80 -11.74 -14.60
CA ARG A 81 28.84 -13.02 -15.33
C ARG A 81 29.99 -13.82 -14.73
N ARG A 82 29.68 -14.88 -13.98
CA ARG A 82 30.61 -15.98 -13.75
C ARG A 82 30.57 -16.91 -14.95
#